data_AF-A0A2V9KM15-F1
#
_entry.id   AF-A0A2V9KM15-F1
#
_cell.length_a   1.000
_cell.length_b   1.000
_cell.length_c   1.000
_cell.angle_alpha   90.00
_cell.angle_beta   90.00
_cell.angle_gamma   90.00
#
_symmetry.space_group_name_H-M   'P 1'
#
loop_
_entity.id
_entity.type
_entity.pdbx_description
1 polymer ?
#
loop_
_entity_poly.entity_id
_entity_poly.type
_entity_poly.pdbx_seq_one_letter_code
_entity_poly.pdbx_strand_id
1 'polypeptide(L)'
;SLAHSMIAPKVGLLKIVYFPGELGVRFSEALDAAIRALKEQGCERLIIDLRGNIGGGLGFARLASYLCPGQIPIGHSLTPGRLRRGYDRAELPRVPMPRTRAALALTLARFAFKDKSLVLLTQGLGPQPFHGKIVILVNEWTNSAAEMVASFAADHRLATIVGNKTAGNVLGAANFRVGSGYWLRLPVFGWYTSQGSCLEAKGVSPDVVVDVDPVLLNAGIDQQMDKALEVLRGRRQDTSRAARA
;
A
#
# COMPACT_ATOMS: atom_id res chain seq x y z
N SER A 1 -3.63 6.80 -13.82
CA SER A 1 -3.05 6.50 -12.49
C SER A 1 -2.94 5.00 -12.23
N LEU A 2 -3.89 4.19 -12.72
CA LEU A 2 -3.90 2.73 -12.62
C LEU A 2 -3.92 2.12 -14.03
N ALA A 3 -3.10 1.11 -14.25
CA ALA A 3 -3.16 0.22 -15.42
C ALA A 3 -3.14 -1.25 -14.97
N HIS A 4 -3.73 -2.14 -15.76
CA HIS A 4 -3.77 -3.57 -15.46
C HIS A 4 -3.65 -4.42 -16.72
N SER A 5 -3.06 -5.60 -16.60
CA SER A 5 -2.94 -6.57 -17.70
C SER A 5 -2.63 -7.97 -17.16
N MET A 6 -2.88 -8.99 -17.97
CA MET A 6 -2.29 -10.32 -17.77
C MET A 6 -0.90 -10.32 -18.42
N ILE A 7 0.14 -10.66 -17.66
CA ILE A 7 1.54 -10.60 -18.12
C ILE A 7 2.20 -11.98 -18.24
N ALA A 8 1.58 -13.01 -17.67
CA ALA A 8 1.94 -14.41 -17.83
C ALA A 8 0.71 -15.28 -17.51
N PRO A 9 0.74 -16.60 -17.78
CA PRO A 9 -0.37 -17.49 -17.44
C PRO A 9 -0.78 -17.37 -15.97
N LYS A 10 -2.02 -16.93 -15.75
CA LYS A 10 -2.61 -16.70 -14.41
C LYS A 10 -1.91 -15.64 -13.56
N VAL A 11 -1.05 -14.79 -14.14
CA VAL A 11 -0.36 -13.68 -13.46
C VAL A 11 -0.91 -12.35 -13.96
N GLY A 12 -1.62 -11.65 -13.08
CA GLY A 12 -2.06 -10.28 -13.31
C GLY A 12 -1.03 -9.27 -12.83
N LEU A 13 -0.95 -8.13 -13.51
CA LEU A 13 -0.19 -6.94 -13.13
C LEU A 13 -1.16 -5.81 -12.82
N LEU A 14 -0.92 -5.10 -11.73
CA LEU A 14 -1.47 -3.78 -11.44
C LEU A 14 -0.33 -2.77 -11.35
N LYS A 15 -0.30 -1.78 -12.24
CA LYS A 15 0.66 -0.68 -12.17
C LYS A 15 -0.04 0.57 -11.66
N ILE A 16 0.41 1.11 -10.53
CA ILE A 16 -0.21 2.26 -9.87
C ILE A 16 0.84 3.35 -9.69
N VAL A 17 0.64 4.47 -10.38
CA VAL A 17 1.58 5.60 -10.40
C VAL A 17 1.31 6.60 -9.27
N TYR A 18 0.06 6.71 -8.82
CA TYR A 18 -0.34 7.53 -7.67
C TYR A 18 -1.81 7.22 -7.28
N PHE A 19 -2.25 7.70 -6.12
CA PHE A 19 -3.62 7.56 -5.61
C PHE A 19 -4.41 8.87 -5.76
N PRO A 20 -5.19 9.06 -6.85
CA PRO A 20 -5.86 10.33 -7.13
C PRO A 20 -7.05 10.60 -6.19
N GLY A 21 -7.18 11.88 -5.82
CA GLY A 21 -8.28 12.40 -5.03
C GLY A 21 -8.17 12.03 -3.55
N GLU A 22 -8.47 12.98 -2.68
CA GLU A 22 -8.29 12.83 -1.22
C GLU A 22 -9.01 11.60 -0.66
N LEU A 23 -10.26 11.36 -1.10
CA LEU A 23 -11.05 10.20 -0.67
C LEU A 23 -10.83 8.94 -1.55
N GLY A 24 -10.16 9.07 -2.69
CA GLY A 24 -9.83 7.94 -3.57
C GLY A 24 -11.02 7.17 -4.17
N VAL A 25 -12.22 7.76 -4.24
CA VAL A 25 -13.44 7.03 -4.63
C VAL A 25 -13.38 6.52 -6.07
N ARG A 26 -13.09 7.41 -7.03
CA ARG A 26 -12.95 7.03 -8.45
C ARG A 26 -11.80 6.04 -8.67
N PHE A 27 -10.72 6.19 -7.90
CA PHE A 27 -9.63 5.22 -7.92
C PHE A 27 -10.11 3.84 -7.43
N SER A 28 -10.90 3.81 -6.36
CA SER A 28 -11.43 2.57 -5.78
C SER A 28 -12.37 1.86 -6.76
N GLU A 29 -13.25 2.60 -7.43
CA GLU A 29 -14.11 2.08 -8.50
C GLU A 29 -13.29 1.50 -9.67
N ALA A 30 -12.24 2.22 -10.11
CA ALA A 30 -11.35 1.75 -11.17
C ALA A 30 -10.54 0.52 -10.76
N LEU A 31 -10.07 0.47 -9.51
CA LEU A 31 -9.35 -0.67 -8.95
C LEU A 31 -10.26 -1.90 -8.85
N ASP A 32 -11.50 -1.72 -8.39
CA ASP A 32 -12.49 -2.80 -8.32
C ASP A 32 -12.77 -3.40 -9.70
N ALA A 33 -12.94 -2.55 -10.71
CA ALA A 33 -13.12 -2.97 -12.10
C ALA A 33 -11.88 -3.72 -12.64
N ALA A 34 -10.67 -3.21 -12.38
CA ALA A 34 -9.43 -3.85 -12.81
C ALA A 34 -9.23 -5.23 -12.15
N ILE A 35 -9.45 -5.34 -10.85
CA ILE A 35 -9.37 -6.63 -10.13
C ILE A 35 -10.40 -7.62 -10.67
N ARG A 36 -11.62 -7.17 -10.94
CA ARG A 36 -12.66 -8.03 -11.54
C ARG A 36 -12.23 -8.54 -12.92
N ALA A 37 -11.74 -7.66 -13.79
CA ALA A 37 -11.27 -8.03 -15.13
C ALA A 37 -10.10 -9.03 -15.08
N LEU A 38 -9.16 -8.87 -14.15
CA LEU A 38 -8.07 -9.84 -13.95
C LEU A 38 -8.59 -11.20 -13.50
N LYS A 39 -9.57 -11.23 -12.59
CA LYS A 39 -10.17 -12.50 -12.12
C LYS A 39 -10.95 -13.22 -13.21
N GLU A 40 -11.71 -12.50 -14.03
CA GLU A 40 -12.44 -13.06 -15.18
C GLU A 40 -11.48 -13.69 -16.19
N GLN A 41 -10.25 -13.17 -16.28
CA GLN A 41 -9.15 -13.75 -17.07
C GLN A 41 -8.37 -14.87 -16.35
N GLY A 42 -8.85 -15.34 -15.20
CA GLY A 42 -8.23 -16.45 -14.47
C GLY A 42 -6.97 -16.10 -13.68
N CYS A 43 -6.82 -14.85 -13.25
CA CYS A 43 -5.70 -14.43 -12.40
C CYS A 43 -5.68 -15.14 -11.04
N GLU A 44 -4.58 -15.83 -10.74
CA GLU A 44 -4.30 -16.52 -9.47
C GLU A 44 -3.05 -15.98 -8.77
N ARG A 45 -2.30 -15.07 -9.40
CA ARG A 45 -1.08 -14.46 -8.86
C ARG A 45 -1.05 -13.00 -9.26
N LEU A 46 -0.60 -12.13 -8.37
CA LEU A 46 -0.69 -10.69 -8.57
C LEU A 46 0.67 -10.02 -8.36
N ILE A 47 1.12 -9.26 -9.35
CA ILE A 47 2.19 -8.27 -9.19
C ILE A 47 1.54 -6.90 -9.05
N ILE A 48 1.92 -6.15 -8.02
CA ILE A 48 1.54 -4.76 -7.83
C ILE A 48 2.80 -3.90 -7.99
N ASP A 49 2.87 -3.14 -9.07
CA ASP A 49 3.98 -2.23 -9.34
C ASP A 49 3.70 -0.84 -8.76
N LEU A 50 4.40 -0.52 -7.68
CA LEU A 50 4.37 0.78 -6.98
C LEU A 50 5.68 1.57 -7.18
N ARG A 51 6.55 1.16 -8.11
CA ARG A 51 7.77 1.90 -8.42
C ARG A 51 7.43 3.26 -9.00
N GLY A 52 8.09 4.32 -8.52
CA GLY A 52 7.77 5.69 -8.92
C GLY A 52 6.44 6.23 -8.38
N ASN A 53 5.78 5.51 -7.47
CA ASN A 53 4.49 5.95 -6.95
C ASN A 53 4.66 7.06 -5.91
N ILE A 54 4.17 8.26 -6.24
CA ILE A 54 4.32 9.47 -5.42
C ILE A 54 3.34 9.55 -4.22
N GLY A 55 2.52 8.53 -3.99
CA GLY A 55 1.50 8.50 -2.95
C GLY A 55 0.17 9.12 -3.39
N GLY A 56 -0.55 9.76 -2.47
CA GLY A 56 -1.84 10.39 -2.74
C GLY A 56 -2.88 10.19 -1.64
N GLY A 57 -4.16 10.15 -2.03
CA GLY A 57 -5.29 10.08 -1.09
C GLY A 57 -5.61 8.67 -0.59
N LEU A 58 -6.72 8.56 0.14
CA LEU A 58 -7.16 7.36 0.88
C LEU A 58 -7.50 6.14 0.01
N GLY A 59 -7.43 6.24 -1.32
CA GLY A 59 -7.63 5.12 -2.24
C GLY A 59 -6.65 3.95 -2.01
N PHE A 60 -5.49 4.21 -1.40
CA PHE A 60 -4.55 3.16 -1.03
C PHE A 60 -5.15 2.14 -0.04
N ALA A 61 -6.08 2.55 0.82
CA ALA A 61 -6.74 1.67 1.77
C ALA A 61 -7.61 0.62 1.05
N ARG A 62 -8.14 0.97 -0.12
CA ARG A 62 -8.85 0.02 -0.99
C ARG A 62 -7.90 -1.03 -1.55
N LEU A 63 -6.72 -0.61 -2.01
CA LEU A 63 -5.67 -1.53 -2.46
C LEU A 63 -5.22 -2.47 -1.34
N ALA A 64 -4.92 -1.93 -0.15
CA ALA A 64 -4.58 -2.73 1.02
C ALA A 64 -5.69 -3.76 1.36
N SER A 65 -6.96 -3.40 1.18
CA SER A 65 -8.08 -4.29 1.43
C SER A 65 -8.17 -5.49 0.49
N TYR A 66 -7.53 -5.44 -0.69
CA TYR A 66 -7.42 -6.60 -1.58
C TYR A 66 -6.32 -7.58 -1.16
N LEU A 67 -5.37 -7.18 -0.31
CA LEU A 67 -4.24 -8.02 0.10
C LEU A 67 -4.61 -9.08 1.16
N CYS A 68 -5.74 -8.92 1.85
CA CYS A 68 -6.15 -9.80 2.94
C CYS A 68 -7.68 -10.08 2.91
N PRO A 69 -8.14 -11.21 3.46
CA PRO A 69 -9.56 -11.55 3.45
C PRO A 69 -10.39 -10.78 4.49
N GLY A 70 -9.79 -10.48 5.65
CA GLY A 70 -10.46 -9.90 6.81
C GLY A 70 -10.24 -8.40 6.99
N GLN A 71 -10.82 -7.87 8.06
CA GLN A 71 -10.58 -6.51 8.54
C GLN A 71 -9.41 -6.52 9.52
N ILE A 72 -8.25 -6.03 9.08
CA ILE A 72 -7.03 -5.97 9.89
C ILE A 72 -6.43 -4.55 9.84
N PRO A 73 -5.65 -4.15 10.85
CA PRO A 73 -5.06 -2.82 10.90
C PRO A 73 -4.03 -2.59 9.79
N ILE A 74 -4.23 -1.53 9.00
CA ILE A 74 -3.25 -1.03 8.04
C ILE A 74 -2.13 -0.29 8.79
N GLY A 75 -2.53 0.57 9.71
CA GLY A 75 -1.67 1.43 10.51
C GLY A 75 -2.51 2.43 11.28
N HIS A 76 -1.87 3.43 11.87
CA HIS A 76 -2.58 4.50 12.55
C HIS A 76 -1.95 5.87 12.32
N SER A 77 -2.82 6.88 12.29
CA SER A 77 -2.41 8.28 12.27
C SER A 77 -2.43 8.84 13.68
N LEU A 78 -1.49 9.74 13.98
CA LEU A 78 -1.47 10.49 15.22
C LEU A 78 -1.35 11.98 14.93
N THR A 79 -2.16 12.79 15.61
CA THR A 79 -1.94 14.25 15.64
C THR A 79 -0.74 14.59 16.52
N PRO A 80 -0.04 15.72 16.28
CA PRO A 80 1.04 16.17 17.17
C PRO A 80 0.60 16.30 18.63
N GLY A 81 -0.64 16.73 18.87
CA GLY A 81 -1.22 16.85 20.21
C GLY A 81 -1.38 15.50 20.91
N ARG A 82 -1.88 14.47 20.19
CA ARG A 82 -1.97 13.10 20.73
C ARG A 82 -0.60 12.54 21.06
N LEU A 83 0.35 12.68 20.14
CA LEU A 83 1.69 12.14 20.30
C LEU A 83 2.39 12.73 21.54
N ARG A 84 2.29 14.05 21.76
CA ARG A 84 2.91 14.72 22.91
C ARG A 84 2.31 14.33 24.26
N ARG A 85 1.01 14.01 24.32
CA ARG A 85 0.33 13.58 25.55
C ARG A 85 0.55 12.11 25.88
N GLY A 86 1.14 11.34 24.97
CA GLY A 86 1.09 9.88 25.01
C GLY A 86 -0.28 9.35 24.56
N TYR A 87 -0.29 8.09 24.15
CA TYR A 87 -1.51 7.41 23.72
C TYR A 87 -1.40 5.90 23.97
N ASP A 88 -2.53 5.28 24.30
CA ASP A 88 -2.71 3.84 24.11
C ASP A 88 -3.35 3.61 22.73
N ARG A 89 -2.72 2.75 21.93
CA ARG A 89 -3.24 2.35 20.61
C ARG A 89 -4.58 1.63 20.72
N ALA A 90 -4.83 0.90 21.80
CA ALA A 90 -6.09 0.17 22.00
C ALA A 90 -7.29 1.12 22.13
N GLU A 91 -7.07 2.33 22.63
CA GLU A 91 -8.09 3.37 22.81
C GLU A 91 -8.35 4.19 21.52
N LEU A 92 -7.51 4.04 20.50
CA LEU A 92 -7.69 4.78 19.25
C LEU A 92 -8.95 4.28 18.52
N PRO A 93 -9.78 5.20 17.99
CA PRO A 93 -10.90 4.83 17.14
C PRO A 93 -10.44 3.96 15.97
N ARG A 94 -11.08 2.79 15.81
CA ARG A 94 -10.81 1.88 14.71
C ARG A 94 -11.80 2.15 13.58
N VAL A 95 -11.28 2.57 12.44
CA VAL A 95 -12.08 3.02 11.31
C VAL A 95 -11.81 2.10 10.12
N PRO A 96 -12.74 1.20 9.76
CA PRO A 96 -12.67 0.53 8.47
C PRO A 96 -12.91 1.56 7.37
N MET A 97 -12.18 1.43 6.26
CA MET A 97 -12.40 2.34 5.13
C MET A 97 -13.88 2.24 4.66
N PRO A 98 -14.64 3.34 4.68
CA PRO A 98 -16.06 3.28 4.35
C PRO A 98 -16.27 2.90 2.87
N ARG A 99 -17.30 2.09 2.61
CA ARG A 99 -17.62 1.61 1.25
C ARG A 99 -18.25 2.69 0.36
N THR A 100 -18.79 3.75 0.94
CA THR A 100 -19.52 4.80 0.23
C THR A 100 -19.10 6.20 0.69
N ARG A 101 -19.33 7.20 -0.17
CA ARG A 101 -19.08 8.62 0.15
C ARG A 101 -19.87 9.11 1.36
N ALA A 102 -21.13 8.71 1.46
CA ALA A 102 -21.99 9.08 2.59
C ALA A 102 -21.48 8.51 3.91
N ALA A 103 -21.05 7.24 3.91
CA ALA A 103 -20.45 6.62 5.08
C ALA A 103 -19.12 7.30 5.46
N LEU A 104 -18.30 7.67 4.47
CA LEU A 104 -17.06 8.40 4.71
C LEU A 104 -17.27 9.81 5.27
N ALA A 105 -18.23 10.55 4.73
CA ALA A 105 -18.61 11.86 5.25
C ALA A 105 -19.14 11.75 6.69
N LEU A 106 -19.98 10.75 6.99
CA LEU A 106 -20.47 10.49 8.34
C LEU A 106 -19.32 10.12 9.30
N THR A 107 -18.41 9.25 8.88
CA THR A 107 -17.22 8.89 9.65
C THR A 107 -16.37 10.13 9.94
N LEU A 108 -16.04 10.93 8.93
CA LEU A 108 -15.26 12.17 9.11
C LEU A 108 -15.98 13.19 10.00
N ALA A 109 -17.30 13.35 9.86
CA ALA A 109 -18.11 14.23 10.70
C ALA A 109 -18.07 13.83 12.18
N ARG A 110 -18.08 12.53 12.49
CA ARG A 110 -17.92 12.02 13.87
C ARG A 110 -16.56 12.40 14.49
N PHE A 111 -15.56 12.70 13.66
CA PHE A 111 -14.21 13.08 14.08
C PHE A 111 -13.88 14.56 13.83
N ALA A 112 -14.80 15.36 13.29
CA ALA A 112 -14.53 16.76 12.94
C ALA A 112 -14.16 17.64 14.16
N PHE A 113 -14.72 17.31 15.34
CA PHE A 113 -14.50 18.02 16.60
C PHE A 113 -13.65 17.23 17.61
N LYS A 114 -13.06 16.11 17.19
CA LYS A 114 -12.22 15.25 18.04
C LYS A 114 -10.81 15.13 17.48
N ASP A 115 -9.90 14.67 18.32
CA ASP A 115 -8.56 14.28 17.92
C ASP A 115 -8.64 13.28 16.73
N LYS A 116 -8.01 13.64 15.60
CA LYS A 116 -8.07 12.90 14.34
C LYS A 116 -7.15 11.67 14.30
N SER A 117 -6.57 11.31 15.44
CA SER A 117 -5.78 10.09 15.59
C SER A 117 -6.69 8.86 15.53
N LEU A 118 -6.40 7.92 14.64
CA LEU A 118 -7.22 6.73 14.41
C LEU A 118 -6.40 5.56 13.89
N VAL A 119 -6.92 4.36 14.07
CA VAL A 119 -6.42 3.14 13.42
C VAL A 119 -7.24 2.91 12.15
N LEU A 120 -6.57 2.87 11.01
CA LEU A 120 -7.21 2.57 9.73
C LEU A 120 -7.25 1.06 9.52
N LEU A 121 -8.43 0.50 9.23
CA LEU A 121 -8.60 -0.92 8.96
C LEU A 121 -8.90 -1.18 7.48
N THR A 122 -8.50 -2.35 7.00
CA THR A 122 -8.99 -2.90 5.73
C THR A 122 -10.50 -3.19 5.80
N GLN A 123 -11.14 -3.30 4.64
CA GLN A 123 -12.60 -3.43 4.53
C GLN A 123 -13.12 -4.86 4.72
N GLY A 124 -12.25 -5.87 4.63
CA GLY A 124 -12.62 -7.29 4.65
C GLY A 124 -13.40 -7.66 3.39
N LEU A 125 -12.71 -7.70 2.24
CA LEU A 125 -13.31 -8.01 0.93
C LEU A 125 -13.47 -9.51 0.66
N GLY A 126 -13.16 -10.35 1.66
CA GLY A 126 -13.16 -11.80 1.54
C GLY A 126 -11.95 -12.34 0.77
N PRO A 127 -11.83 -13.67 0.68
CA PRO A 127 -10.73 -14.33 -0.02
C PRO A 127 -10.59 -13.89 -1.47
N GLN A 128 -9.35 -13.73 -1.93
CA GLN A 128 -9.01 -13.44 -3.32
C GLN A 128 -8.15 -14.59 -3.87
N PRO A 129 -8.25 -14.92 -5.18
CA PRO A 129 -7.53 -16.05 -5.76
C PRO A 129 -6.00 -15.90 -5.72
N PHE A 130 -5.51 -14.67 -5.57
CA PHE A 130 -4.09 -14.33 -5.48
C PHE A 130 -3.56 -14.18 -4.04
N HIS A 131 -4.38 -14.39 -3.01
CA HIS A 131 -3.89 -14.37 -1.62
C HIS A 131 -2.77 -15.40 -1.41
N GLY A 132 -1.68 -14.99 -0.76
CA GLY A 132 -0.45 -15.80 -0.60
C GLY A 132 0.44 -15.87 -1.85
N LYS A 133 0.05 -15.25 -2.96
CA LYS A 133 0.80 -15.20 -4.23
C LYS A 133 0.81 -13.77 -4.78
N ILE A 134 1.26 -12.84 -3.94
CA ILE A 134 1.35 -11.42 -4.26
C ILE A 134 2.81 -10.98 -4.17
N VAL A 135 3.27 -10.23 -5.17
CA VAL A 135 4.54 -9.49 -5.12
C VAL A 135 4.24 -8.00 -5.28
N ILE A 136 4.91 -7.16 -4.50
CA ILE A 136 4.86 -5.71 -4.63
C ILE A 136 6.24 -5.23 -5.06
N LEU A 137 6.31 -4.52 -6.20
CA LEU A 137 7.52 -3.86 -6.66
C LEU A 137 7.59 -2.45 -6.06
N VAL A 138 8.73 -2.11 -5.48
CA VAL A 138 8.99 -0.80 -4.85
C VAL A 138 10.39 -0.30 -5.22
N ASN A 139 10.57 1.01 -5.14
CA ASN A 139 11.88 1.64 -5.31
C ASN A 139 12.00 2.92 -4.47
N GLU A 140 13.12 3.62 -4.61
CA GLU A 140 13.44 4.87 -3.89
C GLU A 140 12.44 6.01 -4.14
N TRP A 141 11.62 5.89 -5.18
CA TRP A 141 10.56 6.84 -5.54
C TRP A 141 9.16 6.41 -5.08
N THR A 142 9.03 5.22 -4.49
CA THR A 142 7.80 4.80 -3.80
C THR A 142 7.64 5.61 -2.52
N ASN A 143 6.55 6.37 -2.42
CA ASN A 143 6.40 7.45 -1.46
C ASN A 143 5.01 7.46 -0.80
N SER A 144 4.92 7.94 0.44
CA SER A 144 3.69 8.27 1.15
C SER A 144 2.69 7.10 1.19
N ALA A 145 1.48 7.26 0.65
CA ALA A 145 0.43 6.24 0.64
C ALA A 145 0.88 4.89 0.03
N ALA A 146 1.83 4.88 -0.91
CA ALA A 146 2.39 3.65 -1.46
C ALA A 146 3.26 2.91 -0.42
N GLU A 147 4.02 3.63 0.40
CA GLU A 147 4.79 3.07 1.51
C GLU A 147 3.88 2.52 2.61
N MET A 148 2.72 3.13 2.82
CA MET A 148 1.70 2.60 3.74
C MET A 148 1.17 1.23 3.26
N VAL A 149 1.02 1.02 1.95
CA VAL A 149 0.63 -0.29 1.39
C VAL A 149 1.77 -1.29 1.52
N ALA A 150 3.01 -0.90 1.19
CA ALA A 150 4.17 -1.78 1.27
C ALA A 150 4.46 -2.21 2.73
N SER A 151 4.41 -1.27 3.68
CA SER A 151 4.59 -1.57 5.11
C SER A 151 3.47 -2.45 5.66
N PHE A 152 2.21 -2.20 5.27
CA PHE A 152 1.10 -3.07 5.64
C PHE A 152 1.29 -4.50 5.10
N ALA A 153 1.69 -4.64 3.84
CA ALA A 153 1.93 -5.96 3.25
C ALA A 153 3.08 -6.70 3.95
N ALA A 154 4.17 -5.99 4.29
CA ALA A 154 5.31 -6.55 5.00
C ALA A 154 4.96 -6.96 6.45
N ASP A 155 4.35 -6.05 7.22
CA ASP A 155 3.97 -6.27 8.62
C ASP A 155 3.12 -7.54 8.81
N HIS A 156 2.23 -7.79 7.84
CA HIS A 156 1.28 -8.91 7.87
C HIS A 156 1.70 -10.11 6.99
N ARG A 157 2.88 -10.04 6.34
CA ARG A 157 3.38 -11.07 5.41
C ARG A 157 2.38 -11.43 4.29
N LEU A 158 1.73 -10.42 3.73
CA LEU A 158 0.68 -10.57 2.71
C LEU A 158 1.24 -10.62 1.27
N ALA A 159 2.45 -10.09 1.07
CA ALA A 159 3.13 -10.07 -0.21
C ALA A 159 4.65 -10.10 0.01
N THR A 160 5.39 -10.56 -0.99
CA THR A 160 6.84 -10.36 -1.04
C THR A 160 7.15 -9.00 -1.67
N ILE A 161 7.97 -8.19 -0.99
CA ILE A 161 8.40 -6.89 -1.46
C ILE A 161 9.72 -7.05 -2.22
N VAL A 162 9.77 -6.58 -3.47
CA VAL A 162 10.94 -6.71 -4.36
C VAL A 162 11.36 -5.34 -4.88
N GLY A 163 12.66 -5.08 -4.93
CA GLY A 163 13.23 -3.87 -5.56
C GLY A 163 14.20 -3.15 -4.63
N ASN A 164 13.99 -1.84 -4.43
CA ASN A 164 14.85 -1.01 -3.57
C ASN A 164 14.06 -0.38 -2.42
N LYS A 165 14.77 0.05 -1.38
CA LYS A 165 14.19 0.71 -0.20
C LYS A 165 13.38 1.96 -0.60
N THR A 166 12.22 2.15 0.00
CA THR A 166 11.33 3.29 -0.30
C THR A 166 11.80 4.61 0.30
N ALA A 167 11.15 5.72 -0.09
CA ALA A 167 11.60 7.07 0.21
C ALA A 167 11.63 7.45 1.70
N GLY A 168 10.74 6.88 2.51
CA GLY A 168 10.55 7.26 3.91
C GLY A 168 9.82 8.59 4.11
N ASN A 169 8.93 8.97 3.20
CA ASN A 169 8.27 10.27 3.18
C ASN A 169 6.75 10.12 3.36
N VAL A 170 6.32 9.92 4.61
CA VAL A 170 4.92 9.58 4.96
C VAL A 170 4.26 10.62 5.87
N LEU A 171 4.98 11.68 6.26
CA LEU A 171 4.47 12.74 7.11
C LEU A 171 3.30 13.48 6.45
N GLY A 172 2.15 13.45 7.12
CA GLY A 172 0.96 14.14 6.68
C GLY A 172 1.08 15.64 6.86
N ALA A 173 1.18 16.38 5.76
CA ALA A 173 1.29 17.84 5.78
C ALA A 173 0.07 18.51 5.13
N ALA A 174 -0.32 19.68 5.66
CA ALA A 174 -1.36 20.53 5.11
C ALA A 174 -0.78 21.89 4.70
N ASN A 175 -1.39 22.50 3.69
CA ASN A 175 -1.03 23.83 3.20
C ASN A 175 -1.99 24.88 3.76
N PHE A 176 -1.44 25.93 4.35
CA PHE A 176 -2.17 27.05 4.94
C PHE A 176 -1.85 28.33 4.17
N ARG A 177 -2.87 29.07 3.73
CA ARG A 177 -2.67 30.39 3.12
C ARG A 177 -2.31 31.39 4.21
N VAL A 178 -1.23 32.14 4.03
CA VAL A 178 -0.74 33.14 5.01
C VAL A 178 -0.80 34.58 4.49
N GLY A 179 -1.49 34.79 3.36
CA GLY A 179 -1.60 36.09 2.70
C GLY A 179 -0.53 36.31 1.61
N SER A 180 -0.71 37.36 0.82
CA SER A 180 0.25 37.80 -0.22
C SER A 180 0.72 36.72 -1.20
N GLY A 181 -0.12 35.71 -1.49
CA GLY A 181 0.20 34.60 -2.39
C GLY A 181 1.07 33.49 -1.78
N TYR A 182 1.48 33.60 -0.52
CA TYR A 182 2.31 32.61 0.15
C TYR A 182 1.50 31.47 0.78
N TRP A 183 2.15 30.31 0.82
CA TRP A 183 1.65 29.09 1.45
C TRP A 183 2.63 28.60 2.49
N LEU A 184 2.12 28.28 3.67
CA LEU A 184 2.86 27.61 4.72
C LEU A 184 2.46 26.13 4.73
N ARG A 185 3.42 25.23 4.54
CA ARG A 185 3.20 23.78 4.61
C ARG A 185 3.65 23.26 5.98
N LEU A 186 2.72 22.74 6.77
CA LEU A 186 3.01 22.22 8.11
C LEU A 186 2.61 20.75 8.25
N PRO A 187 3.39 19.95 8.99
CA PRO A 187 2.98 18.61 9.38
C PRO A 187 1.80 18.68 10.36
N VAL A 188 0.74 17.94 10.04
CA VAL A 188 -0.53 17.89 10.79
C VAL A 188 -0.85 16.52 11.35
N PHE A 189 -0.23 15.45 10.82
CA PHE A 189 -0.29 14.11 11.41
C PHE A 189 0.94 13.26 11.04
N GLY A 190 1.32 12.34 11.91
CA GLY A 190 2.30 11.28 11.62
C GLY A 190 1.62 9.94 11.34
N TRP A 191 2.26 9.10 10.53
CA TRP A 191 1.80 7.73 10.24
C TRP A 191 2.69 6.69 10.92
N TYR A 192 2.04 5.68 11.50
CA TYR A 192 2.67 4.57 12.21
C TYR A 192 2.16 3.25 11.64
N THR A 193 3.07 2.28 11.50
CA THR A 193 2.74 0.97 10.94
C THR A 193 1.82 0.18 11.87
N SER A 194 1.32 -0.96 11.39
CA SER A 194 0.45 -1.84 12.19
C SER A 194 1.15 -2.45 13.39
N GLN A 195 2.48 -2.36 13.48
CA GLN A 195 3.29 -2.76 14.63
C GLN A 195 3.68 -1.56 15.51
N GLY A 196 3.28 -0.33 15.16
CA GLY A 196 3.55 0.89 15.93
C GLY A 196 4.87 1.58 15.62
N SER A 197 5.61 1.12 14.62
CA SER A 197 6.84 1.78 14.20
C SER A 197 6.53 3.06 13.39
N CYS A 198 7.31 4.13 13.60
CA CYS A 198 7.25 5.32 12.75
C CYS A 198 7.93 5.01 11.41
N LEU A 199 7.21 5.24 10.32
CA LEU A 199 7.67 4.96 8.96
C LEU A 199 8.43 6.15 8.33
N GLU A 200 8.21 7.36 8.84
CA GLU A 200 8.91 8.59 8.41
C GLU A 200 10.42 8.46 8.58
N ALA A 201 11.17 8.95 7.60
CA ALA A 201 12.63 8.87 7.44
C ALA A 201 13.21 7.44 7.37
N LYS A 202 12.40 6.41 7.59
CA LYS A 202 12.84 5.01 7.56
C LYS A 202 12.48 4.31 6.28
N GLY A 203 11.27 4.54 5.75
CA GLY A 203 10.75 3.81 4.59
C GLY A 203 10.59 2.31 4.86
N VAL A 204 10.36 1.56 3.79
CA VAL A 204 10.17 0.11 3.78
C VAL A 204 11.35 -0.53 3.04
N SER A 205 12.05 -1.44 3.71
CA SER A 205 13.07 -2.28 3.07
C SER A 205 12.40 -3.44 2.33
N PRO A 206 12.84 -3.78 1.11
CA PRO A 206 12.31 -4.92 0.38
C PRO A 206 12.79 -6.25 0.98
N ASP A 207 12.01 -7.31 0.80
CA ASP A 207 12.40 -8.68 1.17
C ASP A 207 13.49 -9.20 0.22
N VAL A 208 13.43 -8.80 -1.06
CA VAL A 208 14.42 -9.14 -2.09
C VAL A 208 14.92 -7.85 -2.72
N VAL A 209 16.17 -7.50 -2.42
CA VAL A 209 16.84 -6.35 -3.03
C VAL A 209 17.23 -6.70 -4.46
N VAL A 210 16.80 -5.88 -5.42
CA VAL A 210 17.20 -5.98 -6.82
C VAL A 210 17.36 -4.57 -7.35
N ASP A 211 18.59 -4.21 -7.73
CA ASP A 211 18.86 -2.94 -8.38
C ASP A 211 18.35 -2.93 -9.82
N VAL A 212 18.05 -1.73 -10.32
CA VAL A 212 17.72 -1.51 -11.73
C VAL A 212 18.97 -1.04 -12.45
N ASP A 213 19.43 -1.81 -13.44
CA ASP A 213 20.37 -1.32 -14.43
C ASP A 213 19.62 -0.48 -15.49
N PRO A 214 19.90 0.84 -15.61
CA PRO A 214 19.21 1.70 -16.57
C PRO A 214 19.45 1.29 -18.03
N VAL A 215 20.61 0.71 -18.36
CA VAL A 215 20.93 0.24 -19.71
C VAL A 215 20.08 -0.97 -20.05
N LEU A 216 20.00 -1.94 -19.14
CA LEU A 216 19.15 -3.12 -19.32
C LEU A 216 17.68 -2.75 -19.36
N LEU A 217 17.22 -1.86 -18.49
CA LEU A 217 15.83 -1.39 -18.49
C LEU A 217 15.48 -0.68 -19.81
N ASN A 218 16.36 0.17 -20.34
CA ASN A 218 16.17 0.83 -21.63
C ASN A 218 16.18 -0.16 -22.81
N ALA A 219 16.89 -1.29 -22.66
CA ALA A 219 16.85 -2.41 -23.60
C ALA A 219 15.61 -3.33 -23.42
N GLY A 220 14.70 -3.00 -22.49
CA GLY A 220 13.47 -3.75 -22.24
C GLY A 220 13.60 -4.89 -21.24
N ILE A 221 14.75 -5.02 -20.55
CA ILE A 221 15.01 -6.03 -19.54
C ILE A 221 14.75 -5.42 -18.16
N ASP A 222 13.60 -5.76 -17.56
CA ASP A 222 13.22 -5.28 -16.22
C ASP A 222 13.56 -6.34 -15.17
N GLN A 223 14.77 -6.25 -14.62
CA GLN A 223 15.30 -7.21 -13.64
C GLN A 223 14.42 -7.38 -12.40
N GLN A 224 13.77 -6.31 -11.94
CA GLN A 224 12.86 -6.35 -10.79
C GLN A 224 11.57 -7.08 -11.15
N MET A 225 11.00 -6.83 -12.34
CA MET A 225 9.83 -7.57 -12.84
C MET A 225 10.15 -9.06 -13.04
N ASP A 226 11.31 -9.38 -13.61
CA ASP A 226 11.78 -10.75 -13.79
C ASP A 226 11.90 -11.47 -12.45
N LYS A 227 12.50 -10.82 -11.45
CA LYS A 227 12.56 -11.38 -10.09
C LYS A 227 11.17 -11.56 -9.49
N ALA A 228 10.25 -10.62 -9.69
CA ALA A 228 8.88 -10.78 -9.18
C ALA A 228 8.16 -12.00 -9.80
N LEU A 229 8.35 -12.22 -11.11
CA LEU A 229 7.84 -13.42 -11.79
C LEU A 229 8.48 -14.70 -11.25
N GLU A 230 9.80 -14.69 -10.98
CA GLU A 230 10.51 -15.80 -10.35
C GLU A 230 9.95 -16.12 -8.95
N VAL A 231 9.76 -15.10 -8.11
CA VAL A 231 9.18 -15.24 -6.77
C VAL A 231 7.76 -15.82 -6.82
N LEU A 232 6.92 -15.34 -7.74
CA LEU A 232 5.55 -15.84 -7.92
C LEU A 232 5.47 -17.27 -8.46
N ARG A 233 6.49 -17.72 -9.20
CA ARG A 233 6.59 -19.14 -9.63
C ARG A 233 6.92 -20.02 -8.43
N GLY A 234 7.75 -19.53 -7.51
CA GLY A 234 8.12 -20.16 -6.25
C GLY A 234 8.93 -21.46 -6.42
N ARG A 235 9.98 -21.59 -5.58
CA ARG A 235 10.47 -22.83 -4.94
C ARG A 235 9.93 -24.16 -5.52
N ARG A 236 10.38 -24.55 -6.71
CA ARG A 236 10.40 -25.96 -7.10
C ARG A 236 11.69 -26.55 -6.53
N GLN A 237 11.53 -27.58 -5.68
CA GLN A 237 12.55 -28.46 -5.06
C GLN A 237 13.16 -27.96 -3.73
N ASP A 238 12.66 -28.48 -2.60
CA ASP A 238 13.51 -29.29 -1.68
C ASP A 238 12.72 -30.13 -0.63
N THR A 239 11.49 -30.58 -0.93
CA THR A 239 10.80 -31.58 -0.10
C THR A 239 11.05 -33.03 -0.56
N SER A 240 11.91 -33.27 -1.56
CA SER A 240 12.27 -34.62 -2.00
C SER A 240 13.64 -35.10 -1.52
N ARG A 241 14.40 -34.30 -0.75
CA ARG A 241 15.71 -34.69 -0.22
C ARG A 241 15.72 -35.05 1.27
N ALA A 242 14.65 -34.75 2.01
CA ALA A 242 14.49 -35.12 3.43
C ALA A 242 13.74 -36.45 3.67
N ALA A 243 13.40 -37.20 2.61
CA ALA A 243 12.77 -38.53 2.69
C ALA A 243 13.69 -39.68 2.24
N ARG A 244 15.01 -39.43 2.19
CA ARG A 244 16.05 -40.45 1.87
C ARG A 244 17.25 -40.37 2.80
N ALA A 245 17.03 -40.10 4.09
CA ALA A 245 18.00 -40.34 5.15
C ALA A 245 17.33 -41.23 6.21
#